data_AF-A0A8H6TUM6-F1
#
_entry.id   AF-A0A8H6TUM6-F1
#
_cell.length_a   1.000
_cell.length_b   1.000
_cell.length_c   1.000
_cell.angle_alpha   90.00
_cell.angle_beta   90.00
_cell.angle_gamma   90.00
#
_symmetry.space_group_name_H-M   'P 1'
#
loop_
_entity.id
_entity.type
_entity.pdbx_description
1 polymer ?
#
loop_
_entity_poly.entity_id
_entity_poly.type
_entity_poly.pdbx_seq_one_letter_code
_entity_poly.pdbx_strand_id
1 'polypeptide(L)'
;MQNRSTTALIAVNNQAAGGNRILSDVKGPNLVSRIDRDVLAQTGVQKYAIMFEGVNDLGKANATEEVQNAVSDALILAMKQVALRLHAAQIPVFAATIIPFGASDIRSPFREAARQKVNAFIRGSDIFEGVVDFDAVVADPESPTNIKAEYDFGDGEHLNPTGNAAVADSFPLEMFERFAGGVRRYM
;
A
#
# COMPACT_ATOMS: atom_id res chain seq x y z
N MET A 1 17.42 -3.90 8.03
CA MET A 1 17.42 -5.28 7.50
C MET A 1 18.80 -5.96 7.52
N GLN A 2 19.81 -5.47 6.79
CA GLN A 2 21.05 -6.24 6.58
C GLN A 2 21.90 -6.49 7.85
N ASN A 3 21.74 -5.66 8.88
CA ASN A 3 22.45 -5.80 10.15
C ASN A 3 21.79 -6.78 11.15
N ARG A 4 20.64 -7.38 10.80
CA ARG A 4 19.96 -8.39 11.63
C ARG A 4 20.06 -9.75 10.97
N SER A 5 20.59 -10.76 11.66
CA SER A 5 20.77 -12.12 11.13
C SER A 5 19.48 -12.73 10.58
N THR A 6 18.34 -12.42 11.19
CA THR A 6 17.00 -12.91 10.81
C THR A 6 16.46 -12.29 9.52
N THR A 7 16.96 -11.13 9.11
CA THR A 7 16.53 -10.44 7.87
C THR A 7 17.66 -10.22 6.85
N ALA A 8 18.90 -10.58 7.18
CA ALA A 8 20.07 -10.34 6.32
C ALA A 8 20.02 -11.08 4.98
N LEU A 9 19.30 -12.20 4.91
CA LEU A 9 19.16 -12.99 3.68
C LEU A 9 17.87 -12.68 2.90
N ILE A 10 17.11 -11.66 3.31
CA ILE A 10 15.92 -11.24 2.58
C ILE A 10 16.34 -10.34 1.43
N ALA A 11 15.95 -10.73 0.21
CA ALA A 11 16.04 -9.90 -0.98
C ALA A 11 14.72 -9.13 -1.18
N VAL A 12 14.81 -7.93 -1.74
CA VAL A 12 13.66 -7.08 -2.08
C VAL A 12 13.51 -7.02 -3.59
N ASN A 13 12.32 -7.33 -4.08
CA ASN A 13 11.95 -7.18 -5.48
C ASN A 13 10.90 -6.07 -5.62
N ASN A 14 11.26 -4.96 -6.27
CA ASN A 14 10.35 -3.83 -6.45
C ASN A 14 9.48 -4.03 -7.70
N GLN A 15 8.18 -4.18 -7.50
CA GLN A 15 7.17 -4.31 -8.54
C GLN A 15 6.24 -3.09 -8.61
N ALA A 16 6.62 -1.97 -7.99
CA ALA A 16 5.88 -0.72 -8.09
C ALA A 16 6.05 -0.10 -9.49
N ALA A 17 4.98 0.52 -10.00
CA ALA A 17 4.98 1.22 -11.27
C ALA A 17 4.29 2.58 -11.13
N GLY A 18 4.93 3.64 -11.65
CA GLY A 18 4.41 5.00 -11.57
C GLY A 18 3.05 5.14 -12.27
N GLY A 19 2.06 5.66 -11.53
CA GLY A 19 0.69 5.80 -12.03
C GLY A 19 -0.09 4.49 -12.19
N ASN A 20 0.40 3.37 -11.61
CA ASN A 20 -0.36 2.13 -11.57
C ASN A 20 -1.62 2.29 -10.72
N ARG A 21 -2.64 1.51 -11.07
CA ARG A 21 -3.93 1.47 -10.39
C ARG A 21 -4.24 0.03 -10.02
N ILE A 22 -4.99 -0.14 -8.94
CA ILE A 22 -5.47 -1.47 -8.56
C ILE A 22 -6.55 -1.95 -9.53
N LEU A 23 -7.44 -1.06 -9.96
CA LEU A 23 -8.69 -1.44 -10.61
C LEU A 23 -8.68 -1.41 -12.14
N SER A 24 -7.76 -0.66 -12.76
CA SER A 24 -7.91 -0.33 -14.18
C SER A 24 -6.61 0.01 -14.89
N ASP A 25 -6.46 -0.50 -16.11
CA ASP A 25 -5.29 -0.26 -16.95
C ASP A 25 -5.21 1.22 -17.36
N VAL A 26 -4.02 1.83 -17.28
CA VAL A 26 -3.74 3.21 -17.78
C VAL A 26 -2.32 3.34 -18.29
N LYS A 27 -1.37 3.55 -17.36
CA LYS A 27 0.06 3.62 -17.67
C LYS A 27 0.69 2.22 -17.77
N GLY A 28 -0.11 1.19 -17.48
CA GLY A 28 0.24 -0.22 -17.54
C GLY A 28 -0.93 -1.08 -17.03
N PRO A 29 -0.75 -2.40 -16.96
CA PRO A 29 -1.74 -3.33 -16.43
C PRO A 29 -2.04 -3.04 -14.95
N ASN A 30 -3.30 -3.16 -14.54
CA ASN A 30 -3.71 -2.99 -13.15
C ASN A 30 -3.14 -4.07 -12.21
N LEU A 31 -3.09 -3.77 -10.90
CA LEU A 31 -2.54 -4.70 -9.90
C LEU A 31 -3.19 -6.09 -9.95
N VAL A 32 -4.53 -6.15 -10.05
CA VAL A 32 -5.27 -7.41 -10.01
C VAL A 32 -4.89 -8.30 -11.19
N SER A 33 -4.65 -7.73 -12.38
CA SER A 33 -4.28 -8.50 -13.57
C SER A 33 -2.80 -8.90 -13.61
N ARG A 34 -1.91 -8.13 -12.97
CA ARG A 34 -0.45 -8.38 -13.03
C ARG A 34 0.11 -9.19 -11.88
N ILE A 35 -0.66 -9.46 -10.82
CA ILE A 35 -0.15 -10.15 -9.64
C ILE A 35 0.42 -11.55 -9.93
N ASP A 36 -0.13 -12.28 -10.90
CA ASP A 36 0.45 -13.58 -11.29
C ASP A 36 1.87 -13.39 -11.81
N ARG A 37 2.04 -12.45 -12.75
CA ARG A 37 3.33 -12.18 -13.38
C ARG A 37 4.33 -11.58 -12.38
N ASP A 38 3.90 -10.62 -11.58
CA ASP A 38 4.77 -9.77 -10.78
C ASP A 38 5.07 -10.35 -9.40
N VAL A 39 4.24 -11.28 -8.89
CA VAL A 39 4.44 -11.89 -7.58
C VAL A 39 4.44 -13.41 -7.68
N LEU A 40 3.34 -14.03 -8.11
CA LEU A 40 3.16 -15.49 -7.98
C LEU A 40 4.11 -16.31 -8.88
N ALA A 41 4.46 -15.79 -10.04
CA ALA A 41 5.37 -16.42 -11.00
C ALA A 41 6.85 -16.07 -10.74
N GLN A 42 7.14 -15.15 -9.82
CA GLN A 42 8.51 -14.77 -9.51
C GLN A 42 9.19 -15.84 -8.66
N THR A 43 10.34 -16.32 -9.13
CA THR A 43 11.18 -17.25 -8.37
C THR A 43 11.75 -16.54 -7.14
N GLY A 44 11.65 -17.17 -5.97
CA GLY A 44 12.13 -16.57 -4.70
C GLY A 44 11.19 -15.57 -4.04
N VAL A 45 10.14 -15.06 -4.72
CA VAL A 45 9.08 -14.22 -4.12
C VAL A 45 7.96 -15.12 -3.59
N GLN A 46 8.30 -15.94 -2.59
CA GLN A 46 7.37 -16.91 -1.98
C GLN A 46 7.20 -16.67 -0.48
N LYS A 47 7.88 -15.66 0.06
CA LYS A 47 7.96 -15.46 1.51
C LYS A 47 7.05 -14.37 2.04
N TYR A 48 6.95 -13.22 1.38
CA TYR A 48 6.16 -12.07 1.83
C TYR A 48 5.78 -11.19 0.64
N ALA A 49 4.68 -10.46 0.76
CA ALA A 49 4.32 -9.35 -0.12
C ALA A 49 3.93 -8.12 0.71
N ILE A 50 4.17 -6.93 0.17
CA ILE A 50 3.61 -5.68 0.70
C ILE A 50 2.77 -5.00 -0.38
N MET A 51 1.56 -4.59 -0.02
CA MET A 51 0.67 -3.80 -0.87
C MET A 51 0.69 -2.35 -0.42
N PHE A 52 1.13 -1.46 -1.32
CA PHE A 52 1.07 -0.02 -1.15
C PHE A 52 0.63 0.63 -2.46
N GLU A 53 -0.69 0.73 -2.65
CA GLU A 53 -1.30 1.23 -3.88
C GLU A 53 -2.73 1.75 -3.62
N GLY A 54 -3.26 2.56 -4.54
CA GLY A 54 -4.65 3.04 -4.51
C GLY A 54 -4.81 4.55 -4.71
N VAL A 55 -3.76 5.34 -4.49
CA VAL A 55 -3.80 6.81 -4.67
C VAL A 55 -4.21 7.22 -6.08
N ASN A 56 -3.72 6.50 -7.10
CA ASN A 56 -4.05 6.80 -8.50
C ASN A 56 -5.50 6.45 -8.86
N ASP A 57 -6.08 5.42 -8.25
CA ASP A 57 -7.50 5.08 -8.44
C ASP A 57 -8.38 6.23 -7.94
N LEU A 58 -8.09 6.77 -6.74
CA LEU A 58 -8.79 7.92 -6.18
C LEU A 58 -8.55 9.20 -6.99
N GLY A 59 -7.28 9.47 -7.33
CA GLY A 59 -6.85 10.69 -8.03
C GLY A 59 -7.32 10.79 -9.48
N LYS A 60 -7.56 9.66 -10.16
CA LYS A 60 -8.08 9.64 -11.54
C LYS A 60 -9.59 9.57 -11.64
N ALA A 61 -10.27 9.07 -10.61
CA ALA A 61 -11.71 9.06 -10.58
C ALA A 61 -12.29 10.47 -10.38
N ASN A 62 -13.50 10.71 -10.89
CA ASN A 62 -14.21 11.97 -10.68
C ASN A 62 -14.36 12.26 -9.18
N ALA A 63 -14.15 13.52 -8.80
CA ALA A 63 -14.20 13.95 -7.42
C ALA A 63 -15.65 14.29 -7.00
N THR A 64 -16.56 13.31 -7.12
CA THR A 64 -17.93 13.38 -6.56
C THR A 64 -18.08 12.34 -5.48
N GLU A 65 -18.96 12.58 -4.51
CA GLU A 65 -19.21 11.65 -3.40
C GLU A 65 -19.57 10.25 -3.87
N GLU A 66 -20.53 10.15 -4.81
CA GLU A 66 -20.99 8.87 -5.38
C GLU A 66 -19.83 8.08 -6.01
N VAL A 67 -19.04 8.73 -6.86
CA VAL A 67 -17.94 8.07 -7.57
C VAL A 67 -16.83 7.66 -6.60
N GLN A 68 -16.45 8.53 -5.67
CA GLN A 68 -15.40 8.24 -4.69
C GLN A 68 -15.82 7.13 -3.71
N ASN A 69 -17.09 7.07 -3.32
CA ASN A 69 -17.64 5.95 -2.57
C ASN A 69 -17.54 4.64 -3.36
N ALA A 70 -17.98 4.62 -4.62
CA ALA A 70 -17.89 3.43 -5.48
C ALA A 70 -16.44 2.96 -5.70
N VAL A 71 -15.51 3.88 -5.93
CA VAL A 71 -14.09 3.57 -6.13
C VAL A 71 -13.44 3.04 -4.84
N SER A 72 -13.71 3.66 -3.70
CA SER A 72 -13.20 3.16 -2.41
C SER A 72 -13.71 1.74 -2.08
N ASP A 73 -14.98 1.43 -2.37
CA ASP A 73 -15.53 0.09 -2.19
C ASP A 73 -14.89 -0.94 -3.14
N ALA A 74 -14.70 -0.56 -4.41
CA ALA A 74 -14.02 -1.38 -5.39
C ALA A 74 -12.55 -1.64 -5.00
N LEU A 75 -11.85 -0.62 -4.49
CA LEU A 75 -10.49 -0.76 -3.98
C LEU A 75 -10.43 -1.78 -2.85
N ILE A 76 -11.29 -1.64 -1.84
CA ILE A 76 -11.35 -2.58 -0.71
C ILE A 76 -11.61 -4.01 -1.19
N LEU A 77 -12.55 -4.21 -2.12
CA LEU A 77 -12.84 -5.53 -2.68
C LEU A 77 -11.64 -6.11 -3.44
N ALA A 78 -10.97 -5.31 -4.26
CA ALA A 78 -9.80 -5.74 -5.02
C ALA A 78 -8.60 -6.04 -4.11
N MET A 79 -8.37 -5.25 -3.06
CA MET A 79 -7.35 -5.53 -2.05
C MET A 79 -7.61 -6.89 -1.38
N LYS A 80 -8.88 -7.20 -1.05
CA LYS A 80 -9.26 -8.52 -0.52
C LYS A 80 -9.01 -9.65 -1.50
N GLN A 81 -9.36 -9.44 -2.78
CA GLN A 81 -9.12 -10.43 -3.83
C GLN A 81 -7.62 -10.71 -4.00
N VAL A 82 -6.79 -9.67 -4.01
CA VAL A 82 -5.33 -9.80 -4.10
C VAL A 82 -4.80 -10.57 -2.90
N ALA A 83 -5.19 -10.20 -1.67
CA ALA A 83 -4.74 -10.88 -0.47
C ALA A 83 -5.10 -12.37 -0.49
N LEU A 84 -6.34 -12.70 -0.86
CA LEU A 84 -6.80 -14.09 -0.98
C LEU A 84 -5.95 -14.92 -1.96
N ARG A 85 -5.57 -14.32 -3.11
CA ARG A 85 -4.75 -15.02 -4.11
C ARG A 85 -3.33 -15.27 -3.63
N LEU A 86 -2.74 -14.32 -2.88
CA LEU A 86 -1.44 -14.50 -2.26
C LEU A 86 -1.48 -15.53 -1.13
N HIS A 87 -2.55 -15.53 -0.34
CA HIS A 87 -2.78 -16.53 0.71
C HIS A 87 -2.94 -17.95 0.15
N ALA A 88 -3.60 -18.10 -1.00
CA ALA A 88 -3.67 -19.39 -1.71
C ALA A 88 -2.29 -19.92 -2.12
N ALA A 89 -1.31 -19.03 -2.30
CA ALA A 89 0.10 -19.36 -2.53
C ALA A 89 0.93 -19.38 -1.23
N GLN A 90 0.29 -19.33 -0.06
CA GLN A 90 0.92 -19.31 1.28
C GLN A 90 1.81 -18.08 1.54
N ILE A 91 1.62 -16.99 0.78
CA ILE A 91 2.37 -15.75 0.93
C ILE A 91 1.63 -14.83 1.93
N PRO A 92 2.25 -14.49 3.08
CA PRO A 92 1.82 -13.41 3.97
C PRO A 92 1.78 -12.07 3.25
N VAL A 93 0.72 -11.31 3.49
CA VAL A 93 0.49 -10.01 2.85
C VAL A 93 0.48 -8.92 3.91
N PHE A 94 1.44 -8.01 3.79
CA PHE A 94 1.45 -6.76 4.53
C PHE A 94 0.74 -5.68 3.71
N ALA A 95 0.12 -4.73 4.39
CA ALA A 95 -0.49 -3.56 3.75
C ALA A 95 0.11 -2.27 4.30
N ALA A 96 0.26 -1.28 3.44
CA ALA A 96 0.55 0.08 3.87
C ALA A 96 -0.63 1.00 3.53
N THR A 97 -0.97 1.89 4.46
CA THR A 97 -2.00 2.91 4.26
C THR A 97 -1.63 3.88 3.14
N ILE A 98 -2.62 4.40 2.43
CA ILE A 98 -2.45 5.46 1.43
C ILE A 98 -2.05 6.76 2.15
N ILE A 99 -0.89 7.31 1.79
CA ILE A 99 -0.35 8.54 2.38
C ILE A 99 -1.22 9.78 2.08
N PRO A 100 -1.10 10.87 2.84
CA PRO A 100 -1.87 12.08 2.59
C PRO A 100 -1.53 12.71 1.24
N PHE A 101 -2.52 13.38 0.63
CA PHE A 101 -2.36 14.11 -0.64
C PHE A 101 -3.11 15.44 -0.68
N GLY A 102 -3.39 16.04 0.47
CA GLY A 102 -4.21 17.25 0.63
C GLY A 102 -3.59 18.52 0.05
N ALA A 103 -2.28 18.53 -0.16
CA ALA A 103 -1.56 19.63 -0.81
C ALA A 103 -1.42 19.46 -2.34
N SER A 104 -1.81 18.30 -2.88
CA SER A 104 -1.71 18.00 -4.31
C SER A 104 -2.79 18.67 -5.17
N ASP A 105 -2.56 18.73 -6.47
CA ASP A 105 -3.55 18.98 -7.53
C ASP A 105 -4.73 17.99 -7.54
N ILE A 106 -4.56 16.76 -7.06
CA ILE A 106 -5.67 15.80 -6.96
C ILE A 106 -6.52 16.00 -5.70
N ARG A 107 -6.22 16.97 -4.82
CA ARG A 107 -6.96 17.15 -3.57
C ARG A 107 -8.46 17.35 -3.81
N SER A 108 -9.27 16.76 -2.94
CA SER A 108 -10.71 16.97 -2.87
C SER A 108 -11.23 16.42 -1.55
N PRO A 109 -12.22 17.07 -0.91
CA PRO A 109 -12.85 16.51 0.29
C PRO A 109 -13.43 15.11 0.05
N PHE A 110 -13.95 14.82 -1.15
CA PHE A 110 -14.49 13.51 -1.50
C PHE A 110 -13.40 12.44 -1.65
N ARG A 111 -12.24 12.82 -2.21
CA ARG A 111 -11.08 11.93 -2.32
C ARG A 111 -10.43 11.67 -0.96
N GLU A 112 -10.36 12.68 -0.09
CA GLU A 112 -9.88 12.52 1.28
C GLU A 112 -10.80 11.60 2.08
N ALA A 113 -12.12 11.78 1.97
CA ALA A 113 -13.09 10.87 2.61
C ALA A 113 -12.91 9.42 2.12
N ALA A 114 -12.73 9.21 0.82
CA ALA A 114 -12.45 7.89 0.25
C ALA A 114 -11.10 7.31 0.71
N ARG A 115 -10.05 8.13 0.78
CA ARG A 115 -8.74 7.73 1.32
C ARG A 115 -8.87 7.26 2.77
N GLN A 116 -9.56 8.03 3.61
CA GLN A 116 -9.82 7.67 5.00
C GLN A 116 -10.60 6.36 5.12
N LYS A 117 -11.63 6.16 4.27
CA LYS A 117 -12.39 4.91 4.22
C LYS A 117 -11.51 3.70 3.87
N VAL A 118 -10.64 3.82 2.85
CA VAL A 118 -9.70 2.76 2.48
C VAL A 118 -8.67 2.51 3.59
N ASN A 119 -8.11 3.56 4.19
CA ASN A 119 -7.14 3.44 5.28
C ASN A 119 -7.75 2.84 6.54
N ALA A 120 -9.01 3.17 6.87
CA ALA A 120 -9.74 2.56 7.97
C ALA A 120 -9.93 1.05 7.75
N PHE A 121 -10.24 0.64 6.51
CA PHE A 121 -10.26 -0.78 6.16
C PHE A 121 -8.88 -1.43 6.34
N ILE A 122 -7.81 -0.82 5.82
CA ILE A 122 -6.45 -1.36 5.93
C ILE A 122 -6.07 -1.56 7.41
N ARG A 123 -6.29 -0.56 8.26
CA ARG A 123 -5.98 -0.60 9.70
C ARG A 123 -6.81 -1.62 10.48
N GLY A 124 -8.10 -1.75 10.12
CA GLY A 124 -9.05 -2.58 10.86
C GLY A 124 -9.18 -4.01 10.34
N SER A 125 -8.54 -4.36 9.22
CA SER A 125 -8.70 -5.67 8.61
C SER A 125 -7.75 -6.70 9.19
N ASP A 126 -8.26 -7.91 9.41
CA ASP A 126 -7.50 -9.10 9.79
C ASP A 126 -7.07 -9.96 8.59
N ILE A 127 -7.26 -9.45 7.36
CA ILE A 127 -6.81 -10.10 6.12
C ILE A 127 -5.32 -9.90 5.86
N PHE A 128 -4.71 -8.89 6.47
CA PHE A 128 -3.29 -8.63 6.32
C PHE A 128 -2.55 -9.15 7.56
N GLU A 129 -1.42 -9.79 7.34
CA GLU A 129 -0.55 -10.28 8.42
C GLU A 129 0.13 -9.14 9.19
N GLY A 130 0.16 -7.94 8.59
CA GLY A 130 0.72 -6.74 9.17
C GLY A 130 0.29 -5.48 8.42
N VAL A 131 0.14 -4.38 9.15
CA VAL A 131 -0.17 -3.06 8.59
C VAL A 131 0.94 -2.10 8.98
N VAL A 132 1.42 -1.33 8.00
CA VAL A 132 2.38 -0.24 8.23
C VAL A 132 1.70 1.08 7.90
N ASP A 133 1.48 1.90 8.92
CA ASP A 133 0.70 3.13 8.82
C ASP A 133 1.55 4.28 8.25
N PHE A 134 1.89 4.20 6.96
CA PHE A 134 2.62 5.25 6.26
C PHE A 134 1.91 6.59 6.29
N ASP A 135 0.58 6.59 6.37
CA ASP A 135 -0.24 7.79 6.52
C ASP A 135 0.12 8.53 7.81
N ALA A 136 0.10 7.83 8.95
CA ALA A 136 0.49 8.41 10.24
C ALA A 136 1.97 8.82 10.30
N VAL A 137 2.86 8.09 9.61
CA VAL A 137 4.31 8.37 9.63
C VAL A 137 4.64 9.69 8.93
N VAL A 138 3.97 9.99 7.82
CA VAL A 138 4.33 11.13 6.96
C VAL A 138 3.38 12.31 7.05
N ALA A 139 2.25 12.18 7.75
CA ALA A 139 1.30 13.26 7.94
C ALA A 139 1.91 14.45 8.70
N ASP A 140 1.56 15.66 8.27
CA ASP A 140 1.81 16.88 9.01
C ASP A 140 0.91 16.90 10.27
N PRO A 141 1.46 16.96 11.49
CA PRO A 141 0.66 16.99 12.71
C PRO A 141 -0.29 18.19 12.81
N GLU A 142 0.07 19.32 12.18
CA GLU A 142 -0.75 20.54 12.16
C GLU A 142 -1.79 20.52 11.02
N SER A 143 -1.60 19.64 10.03
CA SER A 143 -2.51 19.49 8.89
C SER A 143 -2.48 18.04 8.37
N PRO A 144 -3.15 17.09 9.05
CA PRO A 144 -2.96 15.64 8.80
C PRO A 144 -3.36 15.15 7.40
N THR A 145 -4.03 15.98 6.60
CA THR A 145 -4.30 15.69 5.19
C THR A 145 -3.09 15.94 4.29
N ASN A 146 -2.03 16.58 4.79
CA ASN A 146 -0.84 16.95 4.03
C ASN A 146 0.36 16.11 4.46
N ILE A 147 1.30 15.91 3.53
CA ILE A 147 2.60 15.35 3.84
C ILE A 147 3.39 16.43 4.62
N LYS A 148 4.07 16.03 5.69
CA LYS A 148 4.96 16.92 6.44
C LYS A 148 6.00 17.52 5.50
N ALA A 149 6.22 18.82 5.58
CA ALA A 149 7.07 19.55 4.62
C ALA A 149 8.49 18.97 4.46
N GLU A 150 9.07 18.39 5.52
CA GLU A 150 10.39 17.75 5.45
C GLU A 150 10.43 16.45 4.64
N TYR A 151 9.26 15.82 4.44
CA TYR A 151 9.10 14.56 3.71
C TYR A 151 8.56 14.75 2.29
N ASP A 152 8.03 15.92 1.95
CA ASP A 152 7.41 16.20 0.65
C ASP A 152 8.48 16.60 -0.40
N PHE A 153 8.31 16.16 -1.65
CA PHE A 153 9.03 16.70 -2.80
C PHE A 153 8.61 18.14 -3.17
N GLY A 154 7.48 18.59 -2.63
CA GLY A 154 6.86 19.89 -2.87
C GLY A 154 5.65 19.81 -3.82
N ASP A 155 5.20 18.60 -4.16
CA ASP A 155 4.01 18.38 -5.00
C ASP A 155 2.80 17.87 -4.22
N GLY A 156 2.96 17.59 -2.92
CA GLY A 156 1.89 17.14 -2.06
C GLY A 156 1.42 15.71 -2.35
N GLU A 157 2.16 14.91 -3.11
CA GLU A 157 1.86 13.48 -3.38
C GLU A 157 3.05 12.56 -3.12
N HIS A 158 4.27 13.02 -3.43
CA HIS A 158 5.44 12.15 -3.46
C HIS A 158 6.38 12.45 -2.29
N LEU A 159 6.80 11.37 -1.61
CA LEU A 159 7.82 11.45 -0.58
C LEU A 159 9.19 11.70 -1.22
N ASN A 160 9.92 12.66 -0.66
CA ASN A 160 11.34 12.87 -0.93
C ASN A 160 12.21 11.76 -0.29
N PRO A 161 13.54 11.73 -0.50
CA PRO A 161 14.39 10.69 0.09
C PRO A 161 14.29 10.57 1.62
N THR A 162 14.13 11.69 2.34
CA THR A 162 13.93 11.69 3.80
C THR A 162 12.60 11.05 4.17
N GLY A 163 11.51 11.37 3.46
CA GLY A 163 10.21 10.74 3.66
C GLY A 163 10.22 9.23 3.36
N ASN A 164 10.90 8.82 2.28
CA ASN A 164 11.08 7.40 1.96
C ASN A 164 11.88 6.66 3.04
N ALA A 165 12.91 7.29 3.62
CA ALA A 165 13.65 6.72 4.74
C ALA A 165 12.76 6.56 5.98
N ALA A 166 11.94 7.56 6.31
CA ALA A 166 11.03 7.52 7.46
C ALA A 166 10.02 6.35 7.37
N VAL A 167 9.39 6.14 6.20
CA VAL A 167 8.47 5.01 6.02
C VAL A 167 9.21 3.66 6.02
N ALA A 168 10.42 3.60 5.47
CA ALA A 168 11.24 2.38 5.53
C ALA A 168 11.63 2.01 6.97
N ASP A 169 12.02 3.01 7.78
CA ASP A 169 12.39 2.84 9.19
C ASP A 169 11.20 2.49 10.08
N SER A 170 9.98 2.90 9.70
CA SER A 170 8.74 2.52 10.40
C SER A 170 8.34 1.05 10.20
N PHE A 171 8.94 0.34 9.24
CA PHE A 171 8.56 -1.04 8.95
C PHE A 171 9.04 -1.99 10.08
N PRO A 172 8.13 -2.69 10.77
CA PRO A 172 8.49 -3.58 11.87
C PRO A 172 9.09 -4.89 11.35
N LEU A 173 10.42 -5.00 11.43
CA LEU A 173 11.18 -6.13 10.87
C LEU A 173 10.83 -7.48 11.53
N GLU A 174 10.29 -7.48 12.75
CA GLU A 174 9.84 -8.67 13.47
C GLU A 174 8.69 -9.39 12.74
N MET A 175 7.98 -8.71 11.82
CA MET A 175 6.97 -9.35 10.96
C MET A 175 7.58 -10.48 10.11
N PHE A 176 8.82 -10.32 9.64
CA PHE A 176 9.48 -11.35 8.86
C PHE A 176 9.77 -12.61 9.69
N GLU A 177 10.04 -12.46 10.98
CA GLU A 177 10.24 -13.62 11.87
C GLU A 177 8.90 -14.29 12.19
N ARG A 178 7.90 -13.48 12.54
CA ARG A 178 6.55 -13.95 12.90
C ARG A 178 5.91 -14.78 11.79
N PHE A 179 6.11 -14.41 10.53
CA PHE A 179 5.50 -15.06 9.37
C PHE A 179 6.49 -15.87 8.53
N ALA A 180 7.65 -16.24 9.08
CA ALA A 180 8.68 -17.00 8.37
C ALA A 180 8.21 -18.35 7.80
N GLY A 181 7.15 -18.91 8.38
CA GLY A 181 6.51 -20.16 7.96
C GLY A 181 5.28 -20.00 7.06
N GLY A 182 5.00 -18.81 6.53
CA GLY A 182 3.82 -18.54 5.69
C GLY A 182 2.53 -18.33 6.49
N VAL A 183 1.39 -18.33 5.79
CA VAL A 183 0.05 -18.15 6.38
C VAL A 183 -0.66 -19.47 6.63
N ARG A 184 -0.97 -19.78 7.89
CA ARG A 184 -1.65 -21.05 8.28
C ARG A 184 -3.18 -20.97 8.33
N ARG A 185 -3.76 -19.79 8.17
CA ARG A 185 -5.19 -19.52 8.48
C ARG A 185 -6.17 -20.00 7.39
N TYR A 186 -5.68 -20.43 6.23
CA TYR A 186 -6.51 -20.69 5.03
C TYR A 186 -6.31 -22.10 4.44
N MET A 187 -5.89 -23.08 5.26
CA MET A 187 -5.95 -24.52 4.92
C MET A 187 -7.29 -25.12 5.33
#